data_AF-A0A7J4ICH5-F1
#
_entry.id   AF-A0A7J4ICH5-F1
#
_cell.length_a   1.000
_cell.length_b   1.000
_cell.length_c   1.000
_cell.angle_alpha   90.00
_cell.angle_beta   90.00
_cell.angle_gamma   90.00
#
_symmetry.space_group_name_H-M   'P 1'
#
loop_
_entity.id
_entity.type
_entity.pdbx_description
1 polymer ?
#
loop_
_entity_poly.entity_id
_entity_poly.type
_entity_poly.pdbx_seq_one_letter_code
_entity_poly.pdbx_strand_id
1 'polypeptide(L)'
;MRRIYPPLIFFFFLLLFFSASTTAQATEVLLVEITDTIDQSTVEVMTDSLKQAEADNAQAVILLLNTPGGGLDQTFEIAALIKESTIPVIGYVSPSGATAWSAGTFILLSTPLAAMADHTIIGSCQPIETTLEGTRFINDSKIINALVEWLQERAVMYGRNETLAKLFITENRNVNATIAKTSNVIEITASSIDQLLNEIDGRNITIADGTVTLHTKDAEQIRYSPSIQIQLLKLISNPILTSLLLMLGIFALLVGISSPGYGAEVFGIVAILLSLIGSGFTISTLSIIFIIIGCLLLAIEIFVLPGFGVVGIGGIICLIIGSIFLIPNYPTRKWLISGEYMVDALTIMLIVIVLFALFFAFLLYKIIQIRKKKPSLGKFIGEQAVAIEQISPTKPGFVRFKGEYWQAKSDTLIETNTKVVIVEKDETTLIVKPLDR
;
A
#
# COMPACT_ATOMS: atom_id res chain seq x y z
N MET A 1 35.06 -73.71 26.91
CA MET A 1 35.19 -72.28 26.55
C MET A 1 34.17 -71.93 25.48
N ARG A 2 33.01 -71.35 25.83
CA ARG A 2 32.04 -70.82 24.86
C ARG A 2 32.28 -69.31 24.71
N ARG A 3 32.80 -68.91 23.55
CA ARG A 3 33.00 -67.50 23.17
C ARG A 3 31.63 -66.85 22.97
N ILE A 4 31.31 -65.90 23.84
CA ILE A 4 30.17 -65.00 23.71
C ILE A 4 30.54 -63.95 22.66
N TYR A 5 29.75 -63.86 21.60
CA TYR A 5 29.98 -62.96 20.47
C TYR A 5 29.66 -61.50 20.89
N PRO A 6 30.58 -60.54 20.72
CA PRO A 6 30.40 -59.16 21.17
C PRO A 6 29.59 -58.20 20.24
N PRO A 7 29.12 -58.54 19.02
CA PRO A 7 28.52 -57.52 18.15
C PRO A 7 27.06 -57.20 18.53
N LEU A 8 26.36 -58.04 19.30
CA LEU A 8 24.97 -57.76 19.69
C LEU A 8 24.83 -56.71 20.80
N ILE A 9 25.79 -56.66 21.73
CA ILE A 9 25.75 -55.70 22.85
C ILE A 9 26.08 -54.28 22.34
N PHE A 10 26.94 -54.16 21.34
CA PHE A 10 27.29 -52.87 20.73
C PHE A 10 26.12 -52.30 19.91
N PHE A 11 25.34 -53.16 19.23
CA PHE A 11 24.15 -52.73 18.49
C PHE A 11 23.00 -52.31 19.42
N PHE A 12 22.88 -52.93 20.59
CA PHE A 12 21.88 -52.55 21.61
C PHE A 12 22.23 -51.22 22.30
N PHE A 13 23.52 -50.90 22.47
CA PHE A 13 23.95 -49.60 23.03
C PHE A 13 23.84 -48.44 22.04
N LEU A 14 23.93 -48.69 20.72
CA LEU A 14 23.78 -47.65 19.70
C LEU A 14 22.31 -47.19 19.52
N LEU A 15 21.35 -48.09 19.78
CA LEU A 15 19.91 -47.80 19.72
C LEU A 15 19.39 -46.99 20.93
N LEU A 16 20.11 -46.99 22.07
CA LEU A 16 19.75 -46.22 23.26
C LEU A 16 20.18 -44.73 23.18
N PHE A 17 21.01 -44.35 22.21
CA PHE A 17 21.41 -42.97 21.98
C PHE A 17 20.59 -42.24 20.91
N PHE A 18 19.67 -42.94 20.24
CA PHE A 18 18.69 -42.35 19.31
C PHE A 18 17.33 -42.14 19.99
N SER A 19 17.34 -41.64 21.22
CA SER A 19 16.15 -40.98 21.76
C SER A 19 16.01 -39.66 21.01
N ALA A 20 15.24 -39.67 19.92
CA ALA A 20 14.79 -38.45 19.28
C ALA A 20 14.06 -37.64 20.37
N SER A 21 14.72 -36.59 20.87
CA SER A 21 14.04 -35.56 21.63
C SER A 21 13.05 -34.92 20.66
N THR A 22 11.80 -35.37 20.68
CA THR A 22 10.69 -34.58 20.17
C THR A 22 10.67 -33.31 21.00
N THR A 23 11.35 -32.26 20.52
CA THR A 23 11.05 -30.90 20.94
C THR A 23 9.59 -30.69 20.55
N ALA A 24 8.69 -30.71 21.54
CA ALA A 24 7.34 -30.25 21.34
C ALA A 24 7.43 -28.86 20.71
N GLN A 25 6.83 -28.70 19.53
CA GLN A 25 6.74 -27.38 18.90
C GLN A 25 6.06 -26.47 19.91
N ALA A 26 6.74 -25.38 20.30
CA ALA A 26 6.20 -24.44 21.27
C ALA A 26 4.85 -23.94 20.73
N THR A 27 3.83 -23.96 21.57
CA THR A 27 2.51 -23.50 21.19
C THR A 27 2.58 -21.98 21.02
N GLU A 28 2.19 -21.46 19.86
CA GLU A 28 2.30 -20.03 19.56
C GLU A 28 0.94 -19.36 19.70
N VAL A 29 0.95 -18.12 20.19
CA VAL A 29 -0.21 -17.25 20.21
C VAL A 29 0.15 -15.94 19.51
N LEU A 30 -0.64 -15.56 18.52
CA LEU A 30 -0.40 -14.36 17.72
C LEU A 30 -1.08 -13.15 18.38
N LEU A 31 -0.32 -12.12 18.72
CA LEU A 31 -0.80 -10.86 19.28
C LEU A 31 -1.01 -9.85 18.16
N VAL A 32 -2.24 -9.36 18.00
CA VAL A 32 -2.62 -8.38 16.97
C VAL A 32 -3.09 -7.11 17.65
N GLU A 33 -2.38 -6.00 17.42
CA GLU A 33 -2.68 -4.71 18.03
C GLU A 33 -3.64 -3.90 17.15
N ILE A 34 -4.77 -3.47 17.72
CA ILE A 34 -5.69 -2.49 17.14
C ILE A 34 -5.74 -1.28 18.07
N THR A 35 -4.89 -0.29 17.81
CA THR A 35 -4.68 0.89 18.67
C THR A 35 -5.25 2.20 18.13
N ASP A 36 -5.75 2.20 16.90
CA ASP A 36 -6.20 3.39 16.17
C ASP A 36 -7.67 3.28 15.75
N THR A 37 -8.14 4.24 14.96
CA THR A 37 -9.47 4.21 14.33
C THR A 37 -9.67 2.91 13.54
N ILE A 38 -10.88 2.35 13.61
CA ILE A 38 -11.26 1.20 12.77
C ILE A 38 -11.53 1.69 11.34
N ASP A 39 -10.66 1.31 10.41
CA ASP A 39 -10.75 1.64 8.99
C ASP A 39 -10.39 0.41 8.13
N GLN A 40 -10.30 0.60 6.81
CA GLN A 40 -10.03 -0.51 5.89
C GLN A 40 -8.66 -1.14 6.14
N SER A 41 -7.67 -0.37 6.63
CA SER A 41 -6.37 -0.92 6.98
C SER A 41 -6.46 -1.89 8.15
N THR A 42 -7.38 -1.66 9.09
CA THR A 42 -7.67 -2.58 10.20
C THR A 42 -8.28 -3.89 9.71
N VAL A 43 -9.14 -3.84 8.69
CA VAL A 43 -9.69 -5.06 8.03
C VAL A 43 -8.55 -5.88 7.40
N GLU A 44 -7.63 -5.22 6.70
CA GLU A 44 -6.49 -5.89 6.07
C GLU A 44 -5.53 -6.48 7.12
N VAL A 45 -5.30 -5.78 8.24
CA VAL A 45 -4.55 -6.32 9.40
C VAL A 45 -5.22 -7.59 9.94
N MET A 46 -6.53 -7.58 10.13
CA MET A 46 -7.26 -8.76 10.60
C MET A 46 -7.19 -9.91 9.60
N THR A 47 -7.39 -9.62 8.32
CA THR A 47 -7.33 -10.62 7.26
C THR A 47 -5.95 -11.27 7.17
N ASP A 48 -4.89 -10.46 7.17
CA ASP A 48 -3.52 -10.93 7.04
C ASP A 48 -3.05 -11.67 8.30
N SER A 49 -3.41 -11.18 9.50
CA SER A 49 -3.05 -11.83 10.76
C SER A 49 -3.76 -13.17 10.97
N LEU A 50 -5.04 -13.31 10.59
CA LEU A 50 -5.74 -14.60 10.66
C LEU A 50 -5.10 -15.61 9.71
N LYS A 51 -4.79 -15.20 8.48
CA LYS A 51 -4.06 -16.05 7.52
C LYS A 51 -2.68 -16.45 8.02
N GLN A 52 -1.96 -15.54 8.67
CA GLN A 52 -0.67 -15.85 9.29
C GLN A 52 -0.85 -16.86 10.43
N ALA A 53 -1.83 -16.64 11.31
CA ALA A 53 -2.12 -17.55 12.42
C ALA A 53 -2.48 -18.96 11.94
N GLU A 54 -3.28 -19.07 10.87
CA GLU A 54 -3.59 -20.35 10.21
C GLU A 54 -2.33 -21.02 9.66
N ALA A 55 -1.50 -20.26 8.93
CA ALA A 55 -0.27 -20.77 8.35
C ALA A 55 0.76 -21.24 9.40
N ASP A 56 0.85 -20.51 10.51
CA ASP A 56 1.78 -20.79 11.61
C ASP A 56 1.21 -21.86 12.57
N ASN A 57 -0.02 -22.34 12.35
CA ASN A 57 -0.77 -23.22 13.27
C ASN A 57 -0.81 -22.64 14.70
N ALA A 58 -1.02 -21.33 14.81
CA ALA A 58 -1.13 -20.65 16.08
C ALA A 58 -2.35 -21.16 16.85
N GLN A 59 -2.22 -21.28 18.16
CA GLN A 59 -3.28 -21.78 19.03
C GLN A 59 -4.45 -20.79 19.15
N ALA A 60 -4.14 -19.50 19.07
CA ALA A 60 -5.11 -18.42 19.12
C ALA A 60 -4.52 -17.12 18.55
N VAL A 61 -5.43 -16.22 18.18
CA VAL A 61 -5.15 -14.80 17.95
C VAL A 61 -5.67 -14.01 19.15
N ILE A 62 -4.82 -13.24 19.82
CA ILE A 62 -5.23 -12.27 20.84
C ILE A 62 -5.31 -10.89 20.19
N LEU A 63 -6.51 -10.38 20.10
CA LEU A 63 -6.80 -9.06 19.57
C LEU A 63 -6.72 -8.02 20.69
N LEU A 64 -5.60 -7.29 20.72
CA LEU A 64 -5.34 -6.24 21.69
C LEU A 64 -6.04 -4.94 21.27
N LEU A 65 -7.16 -4.64 21.91
CA LEU A 65 -8.03 -3.52 21.56
C LEU A 65 -7.73 -2.27 22.42
N ASN A 66 -7.38 -1.18 21.75
CA ASN A 66 -7.32 0.16 22.30
C ASN A 66 -7.76 1.18 21.25
N THR A 67 -9.06 1.35 21.02
CA THR A 67 -9.60 2.13 19.90
C THR A 67 -10.73 3.07 20.32
N PRO A 68 -10.78 4.29 19.74
CA PRO A 68 -11.90 5.21 19.95
C PRO A 68 -13.14 4.85 19.12
N GLY A 69 -13.05 3.89 18.19
CA GLY A 69 -14.12 3.56 17.25
C GLY A 69 -13.68 3.69 15.79
N GLY A 70 -14.64 3.70 14.86
CA GLY A 70 -14.37 3.88 13.43
C GLY A 70 -15.56 3.51 12.55
N GLY A 71 -15.28 3.08 11.32
CA GLY A 71 -16.29 2.76 10.31
C GLY A 71 -17.14 1.54 10.68
N LEU A 72 -18.47 1.66 10.53
CA LEU A 72 -19.39 0.55 10.80
C LEU A 72 -19.24 -0.61 9.81
N ASP A 73 -19.02 -0.32 8.52
CA ASP A 73 -18.85 -1.35 7.50
C ASP A 73 -17.61 -2.22 7.80
N GLN A 74 -16.48 -1.60 8.14
CA GLN A 74 -15.26 -2.28 8.54
C GLN A 74 -15.44 -3.07 9.84
N THR A 75 -16.23 -2.53 10.77
CA THR A 75 -16.60 -3.24 12.02
C THR A 75 -17.36 -4.53 11.72
N PHE A 76 -18.31 -4.49 10.78
CA PHE A 76 -19.09 -5.65 10.36
C PHE A 76 -18.23 -6.67 9.60
N GLU A 77 -17.31 -6.20 8.77
CA GLU A 77 -16.35 -7.05 8.06
C GLU A 77 -15.39 -7.75 9.01
N ILE A 78 -14.81 -7.04 9.98
CA ILE A 78 -13.96 -7.65 11.03
C ILE A 78 -14.76 -8.69 11.84
N ALA A 79 -16.01 -8.39 12.18
CA ALA A 79 -16.87 -9.34 12.85
C ALA A 79 -17.14 -10.62 12.02
N ALA A 80 -17.30 -10.47 10.70
CA ALA A 80 -17.47 -11.60 9.80
C ALA A 80 -16.18 -12.44 9.75
N LEU A 81 -15.01 -11.80 9.61
CA LEU A 81 -13.70 -12.47 9.67
C LEU A 81 -13.51 -13.26 10.98
N ILE A 82 -13.90 -12.68 12.12
CA ILE A 82 -13.85 -13.37 13.42
C ILE A 82 -14.74 -14.62 13.43
N LYS A 83 -15.96 -14.52 12.88
CA LYS A 83 -16.93 -15.61 12.83
C LYS A 83 -16.49 -16.74 11.89
N GLU A 84 -15.87 -16.39 10.76
CA GLU A 84 -15.40 -17.33 9.74
C GLU A 84 -14.03 -17.95 10.07
N SER A 85 -13.34 -17.41 11.08
CA SER A 85 -12.02 -17.89 11.49
C SER A 85 -12.04 -19.35 11.95
N THR A 86 -11.08 -20.12 11.45
CA THR A 86 -10.76 -21.47 11.93
C THR A 86 -9.79 -21.45 13.12
N ILE A 87 -9.18 -20.28 13.41
CA ILE A 87 -8.34 -20.04 14.57
C ILE A 87 -9.13 -19.33 15.67
N PRO A 88 -9.03 -19.74 16.95
CA PRO A 88 -9.68 -19.03 18.06
C PRO A 88 -9.25 -17.55 18.13
N VAL A 89 -10.22 -16.63 18.05
CA VAL A 89 -9.98 -15.19 18.22
C VAL A 89 -10.44 -14.73 19.60
N ILE A 90 -9.54 -14.11 20.35
CA ILE A 90 -9.78 -13.63 21.71
C ILE A 90 -9.66 -12.13 21.75
N GLY A 91 -10.74 -11.43 22.06
CA GLY A 91 -10.72 -9.98 22.24
C GLY A 91 -10.19 -9.61 23.61
N TYR A 92 -9.19 -8.73 23.69
CA TYR A 92 -8.63 -8.27 24.95
C TYR A 92 -8.44 -6.76 24.94
N VAL A 93 -9.23 -6.03 25.74
CA VAL A 93 -9.05 -4.58 25.90
C VAL A 93 -7.83 -4.36 26.79
N SER A 94 -6.77 -3.78 26.22
CA SER A 94 -5.44 -3.75 26.81
C SER A 94 -4.59 -2.66 26.16
N PRO A 95 -3.59 -2.07 26.86
CA PRO A 95 -3.18 -2.30 28.25
C PRO A 95 -4.15 -1.72 29.29
N SER A 96 -3.78 -1.79 30.58
CA SER A 96 -4.53 -1.09 31.64
C SER A 96 -4.75 0.39 31.28
N GLY A 97 -5.99 0.87 31.45
CA GLY A 97 -6.40 2.22 31.06
C GLY A 97 -6.77 2.41 29.58
N ALA A 98 -6.60 1.39 28.73
CA ALA A 98 -7.07 1.39 27.36
C ALA A 98 -8.60 1.39 27.25
N THR A 99 -9.09 1.70 26.05
CA THR A 99 -10.53 1.76 25.79
C THR A 99 -10.87 1.01 24.50
N ALA A 100 -12.03 0.37 24.45
CA ALA A 100 -12.58 -0.18 23.21
C ALA A 100 -13.97 0.40 23.01
N TRP A 101 -14.03 1.66 22.60
CA TRP A 101 -15.28 2.39 22.39
C TRP A 101 -15.86 2.13 21.01
N SER A 102 -17.17 2.33 20.88
CA SER A 102 -17.89 2.29 19.61
C SER A 102 -17.58 0.98 18.86
N ALA A 103 -17.02 1.05 17.64
CA ALA A 103 -16.56 -0.10 16.86
C ALA A 103 -15.72 -1.11 17.68
N GLY A 104 -14.89 -0.65 18.62
CA GLY A 104 -14.12 -1.54 19.50
C GLY A 104 -14.99 -2.44 20.38
N THR A 105 -16.10 -1.93 20.92
CA THR A 105 -17.07 -2.73 21.69
C THR A 105 -17.81 -3.71 20.78
N PHE A 106 -18.16 -3.28 19.57
CA PHE A 106 -18.75 -4.17 18.57
C PHE A 106 -17.82 -5.34 18.29
N ILE A 107 -16.55 -5.07 17.96
CA ILE A 107 -15.52 -6.07 17.66
C ILE A 107 -15.34 -7.01 18.85
N LEU A 108 -15.13 -6.47 20.06
CA LEU A 108 -14.98 -7.26 21.29
C LEU A 108 -16.15 -8.23 21.48
N LEU A 109 -17.40 -7.76 21.33
CA LEU A 109 -18.59 -8.60 21.49
C LEU A 109 -18.80 -9.63 20.37
N SER A 110 -18.11 -9.51 19.23
CA SER A 110 -18.05 -10.59 18.23
C SER A 110 -17.02 -11.68 18.52
N THR A 111 -16.07 -11.45 19.43
CA THR A 111 -15.06 -12.47 19.73
C THR A 111 -15.65 -13.60 20.57
N PRO A 112 -15.33 -14.87 20.29
CA PRO A 112 -15.74 -16.00 21.12
C PRO A 112 -15.37 -15.89 22.61
N LEU A 113 -14.27 -15.20 22.93
CA LEU A 113 -13.87 -14.89 24.30
C LEU A 113 -13.41 -13.43 24.38
N ALA A 114 -14.01 -12.69 25.31
CA ALA A 114 -13.76 -11.29 25.59
C ALA A 114 -13.12 -11.14 26.97
N ALA A 115 -12.02 -10.40 27.02
CA ALA A 115 -11.27 -10.07 28.21
C ALA A 115 -11.01 -8.57 28.29
N MET A 116 -10.79 -8.08 29.50
CA MET A 116 -10.42 -6.68 29.76
C MET A 116 -9.30 -6.59 30.79
N ALA A 117 -8.35 -5.70 30.57
CA ALA A 117 -7.36 -5.33 31.58
C ALA A 117 -7.96 -4.41 32.64
N ASP A 118 -7.30 -4.30 33.79
CA ASP A 118 -7.75 -3.39 34.85
C ASP A 118 -7.86 -1.95 34.33
N HIS A 119 -8.82 -1.20 34.88
CA HIS A 119 -9.08 0.21 34.53
C HIS A 119 -9.43 0.48 33.05
N THR A 120 -9.69 -0.54 32.24
CA THR A 120 -10.15 -0.37 30.85
C THR A 120 -11.65 -0.10 30.77
N ILE A 121 -12.10 0.47 29.64
CA ILE A 121 -13.50 0.90 29.42
C ILE A 121 -14.03 0.42 28.07
N ILE A 122 -15.27 -0.05 28.06
CA ILE A 122 -16.07 -0.37 26.84
C ILE A 122 -17.39 0.41 26.85
N GLY A 123 -18.08 0.45 25.70
CA GLY A 123 -19.34 1.15 25.51
C GLY A 123 -19.25 2.22 24.42
N SER A 124 -19.97 3.34 24.61
CA SER A 124 -19.99 4.49 23.68
C SER A 124 -20.36 4.10 22.25
N CYS A 125 -21.45 3.36 22.11
CA CYS A 125 -21.85 2.72 20.86
C CYS A 125 -22.94 3.45 20.11
N GLN A 126 -23.37 4.64 20.55
CA GLN A 126 -24.34 5.41 19.80
C GLN A 126 -23.71 5.90 18.48
N PRO A 127 -24.31 5.59 17.32
CA PRO A 127 -23.75 5.97 16.03
C PRO A 127 -23.73 7.49 15.86
N ILE A 128 -22.68 7.97 15.19
CA ILE A 128 -22.48 9.36 14.83
C ILE A 128 -22.29 9.49 13.33
N GLU A 129 -22.62 10.67 12.81
CA GLU A 129 -22.27 11.07 11.46
C GLU A 129 -21.35 12.29 11.54
N THR A 130 -20.29 12.29 10.75
CA THR A 130 -19.38 13.43 10.60
C THR A 130 -19.78 14.23 9.37
N THR A 131 -20.16 15.48 9.58
CA THR A 131 -20.50 16.44 8.53
C THR A 131 -19.51 17.60 8.53
N LEU A 132 -19.62 18.49 7.55
CA LEU A 132 -18.81 19.73 7.49
C LEU A 132 -19.03 20.64 8.71
N GLU A 133 -20.18 20.54 9.37
CA GLU A 133 -20.55 21.33 10.55
C GLU A 133 -20.08 20.70 11.87
N GLY A 134 -19.54 19.48 11.82
CA GLY A 134 -19.05 18.74 12.98
C GLY A 134 -19.63 17.34 13.10
N THR A 135 -19.60 16.78 14.30
CA THR A 135 -20.12 15.44 14.58
C THR A 135 -21.51 15.53 15.18
N ARG A 136 -22.47 14.75 14.67
CA ARG A 136 -23.83 14.67 15.19
C ARG A 136 -24.21 13.22 15.52
N PHE A 137 -24.96 13.05 16.61
CA PHE A 137 -25.55 11.74 16.92
C PHE A 137 -26.63 11.39 15.91
N ILE A 138 -26.63 10.13 15.49
CA ILE A 138 -27.71 9.55 14.67
C ILE A 138 -28.78 9.03 15.64
N ASN A 139 -29.99 9.60 15.54
CA ASN A 139 -31.15 9.20 16.35
C ASN A 139 -32.25 8.52 15.51
N ASP A 140 -31.96 8.21 14.23
CA ASP A 140 -32.90 7.52 13.35
C ASP A 140 -33.16 6.11 13.88
N SER A 141 -34.43 5.81 14.17
CA SER A 141 -34.83 4.52 14.75
C SER A 141 -34.55 3.34 13.82
N LYS A 142 -34.53 3.53 12.50
CA LYS A 142 -34.17 2.50 11.53
C LYS A 142 -32.71 2.07 11.71
N ILE A 143 -31.82 3.03 11.97
CA ILE A 143 -30.39 2.75 12.18
C ILE A 143 -30.16 2.21 13.59
N ILE A 144 -30.70 2.89 14.61
CA ILE A 144 -30.53 2.50 16.01
C ILE A 144 -31.06 1.09 16.26
N ASN A 145 -32.29 0.78 15.84
CA ASN A 145 -32.88 -0.54 16.09
C ASN A 145 -32.09 -1.64 15.38
N ALA A 146 -31.58 -1.39 14.17
CA ALA A 146 -30.76 -2.36 13.45
C ALA A 146 -29.44 -2.64 14.17
N LEU A 147 -28.73 -1.61 14.66
CA LEU A 147 -27.49 -1.78 15.40
C LEU A 147 -27.71 -2.44 16.77
N VAL A 148 -28.81 -2.08 17.44
CA VAL A 148 -29.21 -2.66 18.72
C VAL A 148 -29.45 -4.16 18.58
N GLU A 149 -30.31 -4.56 17.63
CA GLU A 149 -30.58 -5.97 17.35
C GLU A 149 -29.30 -6.71 16.99
N TRP A 150 -28.50 -6.12 16.10
CA TRP A 150 -27.25 -6.73 15.65
C TRP A 150 -26.30 -6.99 16.83
N LEU A 151 -26.08 -6.01 17.71
CA LEU A 151 -25.17 -6.16 18.85
C LEU A 151 -25.72 -7.11 19.92
N GLN A 152 -27.04 -7.10 20.16
CA GLN A 152 -27.72 -8.02 21.06
C GLN A 152 -27.54 -9.47 20.61
N GLU A 153 -27.76 -9.78 19.33
CA GLU A 153 -27.61 -11.13 18.79
C GLU A 153 -26.19 -11.69 18.97
N ARG A 154 -25.16 -10.85 18.88
CA ARG A 154 -23.77 -11.29 19.14
C ARG A 154 -23.49 -11.49 20.62
N ALA A 155 -24.10 -10.68 21.48
CA ALA A 155 -24.05 -10.94 22.90
C ALA A 155 -24.69 -12.31 23.20
N VAL A 156 -25.88 -12.59 22.65
CA VAL A 156 -26.59 -13.86 22.79
C VAL A 156 -25.77 -15.04 22.28
N MET A 157 -25.13 -14.91 21.11
CA MET A 157 -24.28 -15.94 20.49
C MET A 157 -23.22 -16.50 21.46
N TYR A 158 -22.69 -15.67 22.34
CA TYR A 158 -21.65 -16.05 23.32
C TYR A 158 -22.16 -16.02 24.76
N GLY A 159 -23.49 -15.98 24.97
CA GLY A 159 -24.09 -16.01 26.30
C GLY A 159 -23.83 -14.77 27.16
N ARG A 160 -23.62 -13.60 26.53
CA ARG A 160 -23.35 -12.30 27.17
C ARG A 160 -24.62 -11.49 27.39
N ASN A 161 -24.50 -10.44 28.21
CA ASN A 161 -25.61 -9.60 28.62
C ASN A 161 -26.15 -8.70 27.50
N GLU A 162 -27.23 -9.19 26.91
CA GLU A 162 -28.02 -8.53 25.87
C GLU A 162 -28.54 -7.15 26.28
N THR A 163 -29.00 -7.00 27.53
CA THR A 163 -29.55 -5.73 28.01
C THR A 163 -28.48 -4.65 28.02
N LEU A 164 -27.29 -4.94 28.54
CA LEU A 164 -26.20 -3.97 28.59
C LEU A 164 -25.64 -3.67 27.18
N ALA A 165 -25.63 -4.65 26.28
CA ALA A 165 -25.29 -4.45 24.86
C ALA A 165 -26.21 -3.41 24.20
N LYS A 166 -27.53 -3.51 24.42
CA LYS A 166 -28.50 -2.49 23.96
C LYS A 166 -28.20 -1.11 24.53
N LEU A 167 -27.94 -1.02 25.85
CA LEU A 167 -27.70 0.27 26.52
C LEU A 167 -26.41 0.97 26.05
N PHE A 168 -25.42 0.24 25.56
CA PHE A 168 -24.25 0.86 24.93
C PHE A 168 -24.63 1.73 23.74
N ILE A 169 -25.70 1.38 23.00
CA ILE A 169 -26.15 2.12 21.83
C ILE A 169 -27.23 3.14 22.21
N THR A 170 -28.27 2.73 22.94
CA THR A 170 -29.45 3.59 23.19
C THR A 170 -29.21 4.69 24.21
N GLU A 171 -28.29 4.46 25.16
CA GLU A 171 -27.95 5.42 26.22
C GLU A 171 -26.49 5.88 26.16
N ASN A 172 -25.77 5.47 25.11
CA ASN A 172 -24.33 5.71 24.97
C ASN A 172 -23.54 5.30 26.23
N ARG A 173 -23.97 4.23 26.89
CA ARG A 173 -23.46 3.82 28.21
C ARG A 173 -22.01 3.33 28.12
N ASN A 174 -21.23 3.60 29.18
CA ASN A 174 -19.86 3.13 29.36
C ASN A 174 -19.74 2.29 30.63
N VAL A 175 -18.93 1.24 30.59
CA VAL A 175 -18.63 0.39 31.75
C VAL A 175 -17.15 0.04 31.79
N ASN A 176 -16.61 -0.05 33.01
CA ASN A 176 -15.24 -0.50 33.23
C ASN A 176 -15.15 -2.03 33.28
N ALA A 177 -13.93 -2.58 33.29
CA ALA A 177 -13.66 -4.02 33.34
C ALA A 177 -14.43 -4.75 34.46
N THR A 178 -14.50 -4.17 35.67
CA THR A 178 -15.22 -4.77 36.80
C THR A 178 -16.71 -4.92 36.51
N ILE A 179 -17.38 -3.83 36.08
CA ILE A 179 -18.81 -3.85 35.77
C ILE A 179 -19.10 -4.73 34.56
N ALA A 180 -18.24 -4.71 33.54
CA ALA A 180 -18.36 -5.55 32.37
C ALA A 180 -18.34 -7.04 32.76
N LYS A 181 -17.43 -7.42 33.66
CA LYS A 181 -17.31 -8.81 34.13
C LYS A 181 -18.48 -9.22 35.02
N THR A 182 -18.84 -8.42 36.04
CA THR A 182 -19.94 -8.76 36.95
C THR A 182 -21.31 -8.75 36.26
N SER A 183 -21.46 -7.96 35.21
CA SER A 183 -22.68 -7.92 34.40
C SER A 183 -22.68 -8.93 33.27
N ASN A 184 -21.66 -9.79 33.14
CA ASN A 184 -21.53 -10.82 32.10
C ASN A 184 -21.52 -10.26 30.66
N VAL A 185 -20.82 -9.14 30.43
CA VAL A 185 -20.50 -8.61 29.09
C VAL A 185 -19.18 -9.17 28.56
N ILE A 186 -18.29 -9.57 29.47
CA ILE A 186 -17.01 -10.21 29.16
C ILE A 186 -16.79 -11.41 30.07
N GLU A 187 -15.92 -12.33 29.65
CA GLU A 187 -15.65 -13.55 30.38
C GLU A 187 -14.47 -13.43 31.35
N ILE A 188 -13.47 -12.57 31.08
CA ILE A 188 -12.24 -12.53 31.89
C ILE A 188 -11.81 -11.09 32.18
N THR A 189 -11.22 -10.89 33.36
CA THR A 189 -10.42 -9.72 33.69
C THR A 189 -9.00 -10.17 33.98
N ALA A 190 -8.02 -9.66 33.26
CA ALA A 190 -6.62 -10.07 33.41
C ALA A 190 -5.71 -8.84 33.31
N SER A 191 -4.78 -8.69 34.25
CA SER A 191 -3.88 -7.51 34.32
C SER A 191 -2.78 -7.50 33.25
N SER A 192 -2.49 -8.66 32.66
CA SER A 192 -1.45 -8.85 31.65
C SER A 192 -1.83 -9.96 30.67
N ILE A 193 -1.12 -10.00 29.53
CA ILE A 193 -1.28 -11.08 28.54
C ILE A 193 -0.91 -12.42 29.18
N ASP A 194 0.16 -12.51 29.96
CA ASP A 194 0.54 -13.75 30.65
C ASP A 194 -0.57 -14.26 31.59
N GLN A 195 -1.21 -13.36 32.35
CA GLN A 195 -2.33 -13.74 33.20
C GLN A 195 -3.51 -14.23 32.35
N LEU A 196 -3.83 -13.53 31.25
CA LEU A 196 -4.90 -13.94 30.35
C LEU A 196 -4.65 -15.34 29.78
N LEU A 197 -3.44 -15.60 29.26
CA LEU A 197 -3.06 -16.89 28.70
C LEU A 197 -3.16 -18.03 29.71
N ASN A 198 -2.83 -17.77 30.98
CA ASN A 198 -3.02 -18.74 32.06
C ASN A 198 -4.51 -18.98 32.40
N GLU A 199 -5.36 -17.96 32.33
CA GLU A 199 -6.79 -18.07 32.68
C GLU A 199 -7.66 -18.70 31.58
N ILE A 200 -7.23 -18.61 30.33
CA ILE A 200 -7.92 -19.21 29.17
C ILE A 200 -7.45 -20.63 28.85
N ASP A 201 -6.33 -21.07 29.42
CA ASP A 201 -5.79 -22.41 29.20
C ASP A 201 -6.81 -23.50 29.58
N GLY A 202 -6.96 -24.50 28.70
CA GLY A 202 -7.93 -25.59 28.84
C GLY A 202 -9.39 -25.21 28.55
N ARG A 203 -9.71 -23.96 28.18
CA ARG A 203 -11.08 -23.58 27.80
C ARG A 203 -11.43 -24.05 26.40
N ASN A 204 -12.69 -24.40 26.20
CA ASN A 204 -13.26 -24.70 24.90
C ASN A 204 -13.78 -23.42 24.24
N ILE A 205 -13.28 -23.12 23.04
CA ILE A 205 -13.68 -21.97 22.24
C ILE A 205 -14.37 -22.44 20.97
N THR A 206 -15.52 -21.84 20.68
CA THR A 206 -16.24 -22.05 19.42
C THR A 206 -15.55 -21.28 18.30
N ILE A 207 -15.26 -21.98 17.21
CA ILE A 207 -14.73 -21.45 15.94
C ILE A 207 -15.68 -21.83 14.80
N ALA A 208 -15.40 -21.40 13.57
CA ALA A 208 -16.24 -21.72 12.41
C ALA A 208 -16.44 -23.24 12.21
N ASP A 209 -15.37 -24.02 12.41
CA ASP A 209 -15.34 -25.47 12.14
C ASP A 209 -15.55 -26.33 13.40
N GLY A 210 -16.11 -25.76 14.48
CA GLY A 210 -16.48 -26.51 15.68
C GLY A 210 -15.94 -25.89 16.97
N THR A 211 -15.35 -26.73 17.82
CA THR A 211 -14.86 -26.30 19.15
C THR A 211 -13.43 -26.75 19.34
N VAL A 212 -12.56 -25.83 19.74
CA VAL A 212 -11.14 -26.07 20.02
C VAL A 212 -10.85 -25.84 21.49
N THR A 213 -10.10 -26.75 22.11
CA THR A 213 -9.57 -26.54 23.47
C THR A 213 -8.28 -25.72 23.39
N LEU A 214 -8.20 -24.65 24.16
CA LEU A 214 -7.01 -23.80 24.24
C LEU A 214 -5.88 -24.47 25.02
N HIS A 215 -4.68 -24.41 24.46
CA HIS A 215 -3.42 -24.80 25.11
C HIS A 215 -2.48 -23.59 25.09
N THR A 216 -2.71 -22.65 25.99
CA THR A 216 -2.07 -21.32 25.99
C THR A 216 -1.06 -21.15 27.10
N LYS A 217 -0.98 -22.10 28.03
CA LYS A 217 0.03 -22.09 29.09
C LYS A 217 1.44 -22.19 28.50
N ASP A 218 2.32 -21.29 28.92
CA ASP A 218 3.70 -21.16 28.44
C ASP A 218 3.82 -20.95 26.91
N ALA A 219 2.73 -20.51 26.27
CA ALA A 219 2.72 -20.26 24.83
C ALA A 219 3.64 -19.09 24.45
N GLU A 220 4.35 -19.23 23.34
CA GLU A 220 5.19 -18.18 22.79
C GLU A 220 4.33 -17.06 22.21
N GLN A 221 4.57 -15.83 22.67
CA GLN A 221 3.84 -14.64 22.24
C GLN A 221 4.49 -14.03 21.01
N ILE A 222 3.92 -14.27 19.84
CA ILE A 222 4.38 -13.70 18.58
C ILE A 222 3.61 -12.43 18.30
N ARG A 223 4.30 -11.28 18.16
CA ARG A 223 3.63 -10.03 17.75
C ARG A 223 3.46 -9.99 16.24
N TYR A 224 2.22 -9.83 15.80
CA TYR A 224 1.93 -9.56 14.39
C TYR A 224 2.61 -8.25 13.97
N SER A 225 3.27 -8.29 12.82
CA SER A 225 3.96 -7.15 12.24
C SER A 225 3.44 -6.91 10.83
N PRO A 226 2.73 -5.79 10.57
CA PRO A 226 2.08 -5.56 9.29
C PRO A 226 3.08 -5.47 8.14
N SER A 227 2.67 -5.97 6.97
CA SER A 227 3.45 -5.86 5.74
C SER A 227 3.64 -4.39 5.32
N ILE A 228 4.62 -4.12 4.46
CA ILE A 228 4.86 -2.76 3.93
C ILE A 228 3.63 -2.20 3.23
N GLN A 229 2.83 -3.07 2.59
CA GLN A 229 1.59 -2.71 1.92
C GLN A 229 0.57 -2.18 2.93
N ILE A 230 0.36 -2.90 4.04
CA ILE A 230 -0.56 -2.50 5.11
C ILE A 230 -0.07 -1.23 5.81
N GLN A 231 1.24 -1.09 6.02
CA GLN A 231 1.81 0.14 6.60
C GLN A 231 1.58 1.36 5.69
N LEU A 232 1.78 1.21 4.39
CA LEU A 232 1.48 2.26 3.40
C LEU A 232 -0.02 2.57 3.35
N LEU A 233 -0.87 1.53 3.39
CA LEU A 233 -2.31 1.70 3.43
C LEU A 233 -2.73 2.48 4.68
N LYS A 234 -2.23 2.12 5.86
CA LYS A 234 -2.51 2.84 7.11
C LYS A 234 -2.13 4.32 7.04
N LEU A 235 -0.99 4.63 6.42
CA LEU A 235 -0.58 6.02 6.19
C LEU A 235 -1.58 6.75 5.27
N ILE A 236 -1.96 6.10 4.17
CA ILE A 236 -2.85 6.66 3.15
C ILE A 236 -4.30 6.74 3.63
N SER A 237 -4.76 5.86 4.50
CA SER A 237 -6.10 5.85 5.10
C SER A 237 -6.29 6.94 6.16
N ASN A 238 -5.23 7.66 6.56
CA ASN A 238 -5.36 8.80 7.44
C ASN A 238 -6.22 9.90 6.77
N PRO A 239 -7.39 10.29 7.32
CA PRO A 239 -8.32 11.21 6.66
C PRO A 239 -7.73 12.58 6.30
N ILE A 240 -6.80 13.08 7.11
CA ILE A 240 -6.11 14.35 6.86
C ILE A 240 -5.21 14.18 5.63
N LEU A 241 -4.41 13.12 5.58
CA LEU A 241 -3.51 12.84 4.47
C LEU A 241 -4.30 12.55 3.18
N THR A 242 -5.37 11.76 3.26
CA THR A 242 -6.30 11.51 2.14
C THR A 242 -6.86 12.80 1.56
N SER A 243 -7.33 13.71 2.42
CA SER A 243 -7.93 14.99 2.01
C SER A 243 -6.88 15.92 1.37
N LEU A 244 -5.68 15.97 1.94
CA LEU A 244 -4.57 16.74 1.39
C LEU A 244 -4.12 16.20 0.03
N LEU A 245 -4.01 14.87 -0.12
CA LEU A 245 -3.68 14.24 -1.40
C LEU A 245 -4.76 14.53 -2.46
N LEU A 246 -6.04 14.48 -2.10
CA LEU A 246 -7.12 14.83 -3.03
C LEU A 246 -7.02 16.28 -3.49
N MET A 247 -6.88 17.20 -2.53
CA MET A 247 -6.83 18.62 -2.78
C MET A 247 -5.61 18.99 -3.64
N LEU A 248 -4.41 18.58 -3.22
CA LEU A 248 -3.17 18.80 -3.97
C LEU A 248 -3.22 18.11 -5.32
N GLY A 249 -3.81 16.91 -5.39
CA GLY A 249 -3.97 16.16 -6.62
C GLY A 249 -4.82 16.90 -7.65
N ILE A 250 -5.99 17.42 -7.24
CA ILE A 250 -6.86 18.23 -8.09
C ILE A 250 -6.16 19.52 -8.53
N PHE A 251 -5.50 20.25 -7.62
CA PHE A 251 -4.78 21.47 -7.98
C PHE A 251 -3.64 21.19 -8.97
N ALA A 252 -2.84 20.15 -8.73
CA ALA A 252 -1.75 19.77 -9.62
C ALA A 252 -2.27 19.32 -10.99
N LEU A 253 -3.40 18.62 -11.04
CA LEU A 253 -4.06 18.26 -12.29
C LEU A 253 -4.51 19.51 -13.08
N LEU A 254 -5.15 20.48 -12.42
CA LEU A 254 -5.59 21.73 -13.06
C LEU A 254 -4.39 22.52 -13.62
N VAL A 255 -3.32 22.66 -12.84
CA VAL A 255 -2.08 23.32 -13.28
C VAL A 255 -1.43 22.54 -14.43
N GLY A 256 -1.36 21.20 -14.34
CA GLY A 256 -0.79 20.34 -15.36
C GLY A 256 -1.54 20.41 -16.69
N ILE A 257 -2.88 20.47 -16.68
CA ILE A 257 -3.68 20.67 -17.90
C ILE A 257 -3.43 22.07 -18.49
N SER A 258 -3.27 23.09 -17.62
CA SER A 258 -3.02 24.47 -18.05
C SER A 258 -1.60 24.69 -18.57
N SER A 259 -0.64 23.87 -18.14
CA SER A 259 0.77 23.96 -18.51
C SER A 259 1.39 22.55 -18.65
N PRO A 260 1.06 21.83 -19.74
CA PRO A 260 1.49 20.45 -19.92
C PRO A 260 3.00 20.29 -19.97
N GLY A 261 3.51 19.14 -19.48
CA GLY A 261 4.90 18.72 -19.67
C GLY A 261 5.85 18.98 -18.49
N TYR A 262 5.38 19.62 -17.42
CA TYR A 262 6.16 19.80 -16.18
C TYR A 262 5.92 18.69 -15.14
N GLY A 263 4.92 17.82 -15.36
CA GLY A 263 4.64 16.66 -14.51
C GLY A 263 3.67 16.90 -13.36
N ALA A 264 3.09 18.09 -13.26
CA ALA A 264 2.03 18.38 -12.29
C ALA A 264 0.78 17.52 -12.56
N GLU A 265 0.49 17.23 -13.83
CA GLU A 265 -0.58 16.34 -14.28
C GLU A 265 -0.38 14.90 -13.78
N VAL A 266 0.87 14.41 -13.81
CA VAL A 266 1.24 13.08 -13.34
C VAL A 266 1.09 12.97 -11.83
N PHE A 267 1.68 13.93 -11.10
CA PHE A 267 1.54 13.99 -9.65
C PHE A 267 0.07 14.10 -9.26
N GLY A 268 -0.71 14.91 -9.99
CA GLY A 268 -2.14 15.07 -9.80
C GLY A 268 -2.90 13.76 -9.88
N ILE A 269 -2.69 12.99 -10.95
CA ILE A 269 -3.31 11.68 -11.14
C ILE A 269 -2.93 10.72 -10.01
N VAL A 270 -1.64 10.61 -9.69
CA VAL A 270 -1.15 9.70 -8.63
C VAL A 270 -1.75 10.08 -7.28
N ALA A 271 -1.73 11.35 -6.90
CA ALA A 271 -2.24 11.84 -5.62
C ALA A 271 -3.76 11.61 -5.50
N ILE A 272 -4.52 11.83 -6.57
CA ILE A 272 -5.96 11.53 -6.60
C ILE A 272 -6.18 10.02 -6.41
N LEU A 273 -5.48 9.16 -7.14
CA LEU A 273 -5.65 7.71 -7.01
C LEU A 273 -5.29 7.19 -5.61
N LEU A 274 -4.19 7.69 -5.02
CA LEU A 274 -3.83 7.36 -3.64
C LEU A 274 -4.91 7.83 -2.65
N SER A 275 -5.47 9.02 -2.86
CA SER A 275 -6.59 9.52 -2.03
C SER A 275 -7.83 8.63 -2.15
N LEU A 276 -8.16 8.11 -3.34
CA LEU A 276 -9.26 7.17 -3.50
C LEU A 276 -9.02 5.87 -2.71
N ILE A 277 -7.79 5.34 -2.70
CA ILE A 277 -7.42 4.20 -1.83
C ILE A 277 -7.69 4.55 -0.36
N GLY A 278 -7.19 5.71 0.09
CA GLY A 278 -7.38 6.19 1.46
C GLY A 278 -8.84 6.43 1.85
N SER A 279 -9.72 6.65 0.87
CA SER A 279 -11.16 6.87 1.06
C SER A 279 -11.98 5.56 1.12
N GLY A 280 -11.33 4.40 1.07
CA GLY A 280 -11.99 3.09 1.22
C GLY A 280 -12.37 2.40 -0.11
N PHE A 281 -11.85 2.85 -1.25
CA PHE A 281 -12.00 2.11 -2.50
C PHE A 281 -11.18 0.82 -2.48
N THR A 282 -11.72 -0.24 -3.10
CA THR A 282 -11.06 -1.56 -3.14
C THR A 282 -9.65 -1.48 -3.74
N ILE A 283 -8.67 -2.04 -3.00
CA ILE A 283 -7.25 -2.00 -3.35
C ILE A 283 -7.00 -2.69 -4.69
N SER A 284 -7.67 -3.83 -4.95
CA SER A 284 -7.52 -4.59 -6.20
C SER A 284 -7.91 -3.78 -7.43
N THR A 285 -9.03 -3.06 -7.38
CA THR A 285 -9.50 -2.22 -8.49
C THR A 285 -8.55 -1.06 -8.74
N LEU A 286 -8.10 -0.38 -7.69
CA LEU A 286 -7.20 0.77 -7.83
C LEU A 286 -5.77 0.37 -8.23
N SER A 287 -5.29 -0.80 -7.82
CA SER A 287 -4.00 -1.36 -8.26
C SER A 287 -3.97 -1.56 -9.77
N ILE A 288 -5.06 -2.13 -10.32
CA ILE A 288 -5.22 -2.32 -11.77
C ILE A 288 -5.26 -0.96 -12.48
N ILE A 289 -5.97 0.02 -11.92
CA ILE A 289 -6.01 1.39 -12.48
C ILE A 289 -4.63 2.04 -12.49
N PHE A 290 -3.85 1.93 -11.41
CA PHE A 290 -2.47 2.39 -11.34
C PHE A 290 -1.60 1.74 -12.42
N ILE A 291 -1.75 0.43 -12.65
CA ILE A 291 -0.98 -0.28 -13.68
C ILE A 291 -1.38 0.19 -15.08
N ILE A 292 -2.68 0.30 -15.37
CA ILE A 292 -3.17 0.77 -16.67
C ILE A 292 -2.65 2.18 -16.95
N ILE A 293 -2.79 3.09 -15.98
CA ILE A 293 -2.31 4.46 -16.11
C ILE A 293 -0.79 4.50 -16.25
N GLY A 294 -0.05 3.68 -15.50
CA GLY A 294 1.40 3.55 -15.63
C GLY A 294 1.83 3.15 -17.04
N CYS A 295 1.18 2.13 -17.61
CA CYS A 295 1.38 1.70 -18.99
C CYS A 295 1.04 2.80 -20.01
N LEU A 296 -0.08 3.52 -19.82
CA LEU A 296 -0.49 4.61 -20.70
C LEU A 296 0.51 5.77 -20.68
N LEU A 297 0.99 6.18 -19.49
CA LEU A 297 1.99 7.24 -19.35
C LEU A 297 3.31 6.85 -20.04
N LEU A 298 3.76 5.60 -19.89
CA LEU A 298 4.93 5.10 -20.63
C LEU A 298 4.72 5.09 -22.14
N ALA A 299 3.54 4.69 -22.62
CA ALA A 299 3.22 4.71 -24.04
C ALA A 299 3.22 6.15 -24.59
N ILE A 300 2.66 7.11 -23.86
CA ILE A 300 2.68 8.53 -24.22
C ILE A 300 4.11 9.05 -24.30
N GLU A 301 4.97 8.72 -23.32
CA GLU A 301 6.38 9.11 -23.36
C GLU A 301 7.10 8.53 -24.58
N ILE A 302 6.85 7.26 -24.94
CA ILE A 302 7.56 6.59 -26.03
C ILE A 302 7.07 7.06 -27.41
N PHE A 303 5.76 7.26 -27.59
CA PHE A 303 5.16 7.48 -28.91
C PHE A 303 4.79 8.94 -29.21
N VAL A 304 4.59 9.77 -28.19
CA VAL A 304 4.06 11.13 -28.35
C VAL A 304 5.09 12.20 -27.99
N LEU A 305 5.85 12.00 -26.90
CA LEU A 305 6.75 13.01 -26.36
C LEU A 305 8.19 12.85 -26.88
N PRO A 306 8.85 13.93 -27.37
CA PRO A 306 10.23 13.86 -27.82
C PRO A 306 11.22 13.91 -26.63
N GLY A 307 11.47 12.78 -25.96
CA GLY A 307 12.44 12.68 -24.85
C GLY A 307 12.17 11.49 -23.93
N PHE A 308 12.88 11.42 -22.79
CA PHE A 308 12.43 10.69 -21.62
C PHE A 308 12.33 11.70 -20.46
N GLY A 309 11.11 12.06 -20.08
CA GLY A 309 10.78 13.13 -19.15
C GLY A 309 9.99 12.67 -17.92
N VAL A 310 9.29 13.63 -17.31
CA VAL A 310 8.55 13.41 -16.05
C VAL A 310 7.37 12.45 -16.23
N VAL A 311 6.79 12.38 -17.45
CA VAL A 311 5.68 11.48 -17.78
C VAL A 311 6.12 10.01 -17.73
N GLY A 312 7.28 9.69 -18.31
CA GLY A 312 7.87 8.35 -18.23
C GLY A 312 8.21 7.92 -16.80
N ILE A 313 8.83 8.79 -16.00
CA ILE A 313 9.12 8.53 -14.58
C ILE A 313 7.83 8.31 -13.79
N GLY A 314 6.81 9.14 -14.04
CA GLY A 314 5.47 8.98 -13.52
C GLY A 314 4.86 7.62 -13.80
N GLY A 315 4.96 7.18 -15.05
CA GLY A 315 4.51 5.86 -15.48
C GLY A 315 5.16 4.73 -14.69
N ILE A 316 6.48 4.80 -14.48
CA ILE A 316 7.22 3.82 -13.66
C ILE A 316 6.74 3.84 -12.20
N ILE A 317 6.55 5.02 -11.60
CA ILE A 317 6.06 5.15 -10.22
C ILE A 317 4.66 4.53 -10.10
N CYS A 318 3.75 4.83 -11.03
CA CYS A 318 2.42 4.22 -11.08
C CYS A 318 2.49 2.69 -11.15
N LEU A 319 3.38 2.14 -11.98
CA LEU A 319 3.58 0.70 -12.07
C LEU A 319 4.12 0.11 -10.76
N ILE A 320 5.07 0.77 -10.10
CA ILE A 320 5.62 0.32 -8.83
C ILE A 320 4.53 0.31 -7.75
N ILE A 321 3.79 1.42 -7.59
CA ILE A 321 2.70 1.53 -6.61
C ILE A 321 1.62 0.48 -6.90
N GLY A 322 1.16 0.39 -8.15
CA GLY A 322 0.16 -0.59 -8.55
C GLY A 322 0.63 -2.03 -8.33
N SER A 323 1.92 -2.33 -8.57
CA SER A 323 2.48 -3.66 -8.31
C SER A 323 2.59 -3.96 -6.82
N ILE A 324 3.02 -2.98 -5.99
CA ILE A 324 3.08 -3.15 -4.53
C ILE A 324 1.71 -3.53 -3.98
N PHE A 325 0.64 -2.87 -4.42
CA PHE A 325 -0.72 -3.19 -3.97
C PHE A 325 -1.33 -4.43 -4.65
N LEU A 326 -0.80 -4.86 -5.80
CA LEU A 326 -1.25 -6.08 -6.49
C LEU A 326 -0.63 -7.36 -5.91
N ILE A 327 0.59 -7.30 -5.37
CA ILE A 327 1.28 -8.48 -4.81
C ILE A 327 0.41 -9.05 -3.67
N PRO A 328 -0.09 -10.29 -3.79
CA PRO A 328 -0.81 -10.92 -2.70
C PRO A 328 0.11 -11.03 -1.49
N ASN A 329 -0.34 -10.60 -0.31
CA ASN A 329 0.34 -10.95 0.93
C ASN A 329 0.21 -12.47 1.12
N TYR A 330 1.30 -13.18 0.89
CA TYR A 330 1.40 -14.60 1.22
C TYR A 330 1.73 -14.72 2.71
N PRO A 331 0.85 -15.32 3.53
CA PRO A 331 0.97 -15.35 4.99
C PRO A 331 2.18 -16.14 5.51
N THR A 332 2.79 -17.01 4.69
CA THR A 332 3.93 -17.85 5.09
C THR A 332 5.27 -17.15 4.90
N ARG A 333 5.71 -16.34 5.88
CA ARG A 333 7.15 -15.98 6.00
C ARG A 333 7.98 -17.03 6.75
N LYS A 334 7.36 -17.96 7.48
CA LYS A 334 8.07 -18.95 8.29
C LYS A 334 8.63 -20.16 7.53
N TRP A 335 8.21 -20.43 6.30
CA TRP A 335 8.59 -21.68 5.62
C TRP A 335 9.18 -21.62 4.20
N LEU A 336 9.43 -20.45 3.60
CA LEU A 336 10.07 -20.42 2.26
C LEU A 336 11.02 -19.23 1.96
N ILE A 337 11.37 -18.38 2.92
CA ILE A 337 12.31 -17.28 2.67
C ILE A 337 13.35 -17.25 3.78
N SER A 338 14.47 -17.96 3.60
CA SER A 338 15.65 -17.73 4.44
C SER A 338 16.10 -16.27 4.31
N GLY A 339 16.74 -15.70 5.34
CA GLY A 339 17.29 -14.34 5.26
C GLY A 339 18.17 -14.12 4.03
N GLU A 340 18.77 -15.20 3.51
CA GLU A 340 19.52 -15.25 2.26
C GLU A 340 18.63 -15.01 1.02
N TYR A 341 17.45 -15.63 0.92
CA TYR A 341 16.50 -15.34 -0.17
C TYR A 341 15.96 -13.90 -0.13
N MET A 342 15.85 -13.28 1.06
CA MET A 342 15.47 -11.88 1.17
C MET A 342 16.60 -10.97 0.67
N VAL A 343 17.84 -11.28 1.01
CA VAL A 343 19.03 -10.61 0.47
C VAL A 343 19.13 -10.84 -1.03
N ASP A 344 18.84 -12.04 -1.53
CA ASP A 344 18.86 -12.37 -2.97
C ASP A 344 17.72 -11.66 -3.71
N ALA A 345 16.51 -11.61 -3.17
CA ALA A 345 15.39 -10.89 -3.75
C ALA A 345 15.65 -9.39 -3.79
N LEU A 346 16.18 -8.81 -2.69
CA LEU A 346 16.61 -7.42 -2.65
C LEU A 346 17.79 -7.16 -3.59
N THR A 347 18.71 -8.11 -3.74
CA THR A 347 19.86 -8.02 -4.65
C THR A 347 19.42 -8.12 -6.10
N ILE A 348 18.51 -9.02 -6.44
CA ILE A 348 17.91 -9.16 -7.78
C ILE A 348 17.09 -7.90 -8.09
N MET A 349 16.28 -7.41 -7.15
CA MET A 349 15.53 -6.17 -7.32
C MET A 349 16.48 -4.98 -7.52
N LEU A 350 17.55 -4.88 -6.72
CA LEU A 350 18.59 -3.87 -6.88
C LEU A 350 19.28 -4.00 -8.25
N ILE A 351 19.62 -5.21 -8.68
CA ILE A 351 20.22 -5.48 -10.00
C ILE A 351 19.27 -5.05 -11.10
N VAL A 352 17.99 -5.39 -11.03
CA VAL A 352 16.98 -4.99 -12.01
C VAL A 352 16.83 -3.47 -12.03
N ILE A 353 16.74 -2.81 -10.88
CA ILE A 353 16.69 -1.35 -10.76
C ILE A 353 17.94 -0.72 -11.38
N VAL A 354 19.14 -1.25 -11.08
CA VAL A 354 20.41 -0.76 -11.64
C VAL A 354 20.46 -0.99 -13.14
N LEU A 355 20.02 -2.15 -13.64
CA LEU A 355 19.95 -2.43 -15.08
C LEU A 355 18.98 -1.50 -15.79
N PHE A 356 17.80 -1.23 -15.20
CA PHE A 356 16.84 -0.26 -15.71
C PHE A 356 17.42 1.15 -15.68
N ALA A 357 18.07 1.56 -14.59
CA ALA A 357 18.72 2.86 -14.47
C ALA A 357 19.86 3.03 -15.49
N LEU A 358 20.67 2.00 -15.71
CA LEU A 358 21.74 1.98 -16.72
C LEU A 358 21.16 2.01 -18.13
N PHE A 359 20.09 1.27 -18.40
CA PHE A 359 19.37 1.31 -19.68
C PHE A 359 18.81 2.70 -19.96
N PHE A 360 18.17 3.33 -18.97
CA PHE A 360 17.65 4.69 -19.09
C PHE A 360 18.77 5.73 -19.19
N ALA A 361 19.87 5.58 -18.46
CA ALA A 361 21.05 6.43 -18.58
C ALA A 361 21.67 6.31 -20.00
N PHE A 362 21.70 5.10 -20.55
CA PHE A 362 22.12 4.86 -21.93
C PHE A 362 21.16 5.49 -22.95
N LEU A 363 19.84 5.38 -22.71
CA LEU A 363 18.81 5.99 -23.55
C LEU A 363 18.94 7.52 -23.54
N LEU A 364 19.07 8.12 -22.35
CA LEU A 364 19.34 9.56 -22.17
C LEU A 364 20.64 9.97 -22.84
N TYR A 365 21.71 9.19 -22.69
CA TYR A 365 22.97 9.42 -23.39
C TYR A 365 22.78 9.44 -24.92
N LYS A 366 22.03 8.48 -25.48
CA LYS A 366 21.71 8.44 -26.91
C LYS A 366 20.86 9.62 -27.36
N ILE A 367 19.85 10.01 -26.58
CA ILE A 367 19.01 11.19 -26.85
C ILE A 367 19.87 12.46 -26.84
N ILE A 368 20.74 12.64 -25.84
CA ILE A 368 21.67 13.78 -25.78
C ILE A 368 22.62 13.75 -26.97
N GLN A 369 23.13 12.59 -27.35
CA GLN A 369 24.03 12.43 -28.49
C GLN A 369 23.34 12.78 -29.81
N ILE A 370 22.05 12.46 -29.96
CA ILE A 370 21.24 12.81 -31.12
C ILE A 370 20.91 14.31 -31.12
N ARG A 371 20.52 14.88 -29.98
CA ARG A 371 20.27 16.34 -29.86
C ARG A 371 21.52 17.17 -30.11
N LYS A 372 22.72 16.65 -29.78
CA LYS A 372 24.02 17.29 -30.06
C LYS A 372 24.53 17.05 -31.48
N LYS A 373 24.00 16.07 -32.21
CA LYS A 373 24.32 15.94 -33.64
C LYS A 373 23.64 17.10 -34.35
N LYS A 374 24.45 18.01 -34.89
CA LYS A 374 23.97 19.00 -35.86
C LYS A 374 23.20 18.23 -36.96
N PRO A 375 22.00 18.69 -37.36
CA PRO A 375 21.26 18.05 -38.44
C PRO A 375 22.22 17.85 -39.61
N SER A 376 22.19 16.69 -40.27
CA SER A 376 23.00 16.48 -41.46
C SER A 376 22.50 17.45 -42.54
N LEU A 377 23.10 18.63 -42.58
CA LEU A 377 22.89 19.68 -43.56
C LEU A 377 23.30 19.10 -44.91
N GLY A 378 22.34 18.50 -45.61
CA GLY A 378 22.60 17.87 -46.90
C GLY A 378 23.09 18.91 -47.91
N LYS A 379 24.29 18.72 -48.46
CA LYS A 379 24.76 19.25 -49.76
C LYS A 379 24.37 20.70 -50.15
N PHE A 380 24.28 21.65 -49.21
CA PHE A 380 24.10 23.07 -49.54
C PHE A 380 25.46 23.77 -49.68
N ILE A 381 26.39 23.44 -48.77
CA ILE A 381 27.68 24.13 -48.65
C ILE A 381 28.56 23.83 -49.88
N GLY A 382 29.01 24.90 -50.55
CA GLY A 382 29.84 24.84 -51.76
C GLY A 382 29.05 24.84 -53.08
N GLU A 383 27.72 24.76 -53.04
CA GLU A 383 26.88 24.83 -54.23
C GLU A 383 26.53 26.28 -54.61
N GLN A 384 26.25 26.49 -55.90
CA GLN A 384 25.92 27.81 -56.45
C GLN A 384 24.42 28.09 -56.39
N ALA A 385 24.06 29.30 -55.99
CA ALA A 385 22.72 29.86 -56.06
C ALA A 385 22.73 31.20 -56.80
N VAL A 386 21.56 31.74 -57.11
CA VAL A 386 21.42 33.06 -57.75
C VAL A 386 20.61 33.98 -56.86
N ALA A 387 21.15 35.17 -56.53
CA ALA A 387 20.41 36.19 -55.80
C ALA A 387 19.21 36.67 -56.61
N ILE A 388 18.01 36.60 -56.06
CA ILE A 388 16.78 37.11 -56.69
C ILE A 388 16.46 38.51 -56.18
N GLU A 389 16.92 38.84 -54.98
CA GLU A 389 16.84 40.16 -54.39
C GLU A 389 18.24 40.67 -54.03
N GLN A 390 18.37 41.99 -53.89
CA GLN A 390 19.59 42.60 -53.39
C GLN A 390 19.76 42.24 -51.90
N ILE A 391 20.91 41.68 -51.55
CA ILE A 391 21.25 41.29 -50.18
C ILE A 391 22.35 42.23 -49.68
N SER A 392 22.16 42.83 -48.51
CA SER A 392 23.17 43.68 -47.87
C SER A 392 23.44 43.21 -46.44
N PRO A 393 24.53 43.69 -45.79
CA PRO A 393 24.82 43.34 -44.40
C PRO A 393 23.68 43.71 -43.44
N THR A 394 22.86 44.69 -43.79
CA THR A 394 21.75 45.20 -42.98
C THR A 394 20.38 44.70 -43.43
N LYS A 395 20.27 44.05 -44.60
CA LYS A 395 19.00 43.60 -45.17
C LYS A 395 19.11 42.20 -45.78
N PRO A 396 18.43 41.19 -45.22
CA PRO A 396 18.34 39.87 -45.85
C PRO A 396 17.52 39.94 -47.14
N GLY A 397 17.78 39.03 -48.06
CA GLY A 397 17.02 38.87 -49.30
C GLY A 397 16.83 37.40 -49.64
N PHE A 398 16.42 37.08 -50.86
CA PHE A 398 16.22 35.70 -51.30
C PHE A 398 17.21 35.28 -52.40
N VAL A 399 17.67 34.03 -52.32
CA VAL A 399 18.43 33.34 -53.37
C VAL A 399 17.61 32.18 -53.92
N ARG A 400 17.78 31.87 -55.20
CA ARG A 400 17.20 30.68 -55.83
C ARG A 400 18.25 29.58 -55.91
N PHE A 401 18.00 28.46 -55.26
CA PHE A 401 18.84 27.27 -55.27
C PHE A 401 18.01 26.05 -55.68
N LYS A 402 18.43 25.34 -56.74
CA LYS A 402 17.74 24.16 -57.31
C LYS A 402 16.23 24.35 -57.55
N GLY A 403 15.81 25.58 -57.88
CA GLY A 403 14.42 25.93 -58.18
C GLY A 403 13.60 26.43 -56.98
N GLU A 404 14.14 26.39 -55.77
CA GLU A 404 13.48 26.86 -54.55
C GLU A 404 14.01 28.24 -54.12
N TYR A 405 13.15 29.05 -53.49
CA TYR A 405 13.51 30.33 -52.89
C TYR A 405 13.94 30.11 -51.44
N TRP A 406 15.16 30.56 -51.12
CA TRP A 406 15.73 30.47 -49.79
C TRP A 406 16.08 31.87 -49.30
N GLN A 407 15.73 32.19 -48.06
CA GLN A 407 16.17 33.42 -47.43
C GLN A 407 17.70 33.37 -47.26
N ALA A 408 18.38 34.49 -47.51
CA ALA A 408 19.83 34.55 -47.48
C ALA A 408 20.36 35.85 -46.88
N LYS A 409 21.53 35.74 -46.24
CA LYS A 409 22.31 36.84 -45.66
C LYS A 409 23.73 36.81 -46.20
N SER A 410 24.35 37.99 -46.27
CA SER A 410 25.72 38.18 -46.76
C SER A 410 26.37 39.36 -46.05
N ASP A 411 27.66 39.24 -45.74
CA ASP A 411 28.48 40.30 -45.14
C ASP A 411 28.91 41.37 -46.15
N THR A 412 28.64 41.13 -47.43
CA THR A 412 28.92 42.03 -48.56
C THR A 412 27.63 42.33 -49.33
N LEU A 413 27.59 43.49 -50.00
CA LEU A 413 26.50 43.81 -50.91
C LEU A 413 26.49 42.83 -52.10
N ILE A 414 25.36 42.17 -52.32
CA ILE A 414 25.13 41.28 -53.46
C ILE A 414 23.96 41.84 -54.26
N GLU A 415 24.22 42.19 -55.51
CA GLU A 415 23.21 42.69 -56.43
C GLU A 415 22.29 41.57 -56.93
N THR A 416 21.07 41.95 -57.29
CA THR A 416 20.11 41.03 -57.90
C THR A 416 20.69 40.36 -59.14
N ASN A 417 20.39 39.07 -59.31
CA ASN A 417 20.82 38.20 -60.40
C ASN A 417 22.32 37.82 -60.39
N THR A 418 23.02 38.03 -59.26
CA THR A 418 24.42 37.62 -59.08
C THR A 418 24.51 36.16 -58.64
N LYS A 419 25.50 35.42 -59.15
CA LYS A 419 25.81 34.06 -58.68
C LYS A 419 26.53 34.13 -57.33
N VAL A 420 26.08 33.32 -56.39
CA VAL A 420 26.60 33.26 -55.03
C VAL A 420 26.93 31.83 -54.65
N VAL A 421 27.88 31.64 -53.76
CA VAL A 421 28.19 30.34 -53.16
C VAL A 421 27.60 30.27 -51.75
N ILE A 422 26.94 29.16 -51.44
CA ILE A 422 26.40 28.92 -50.10
C ILE A 422 27.57 28.47 -49.21
N VAL A 423 27.88 29.27 -48.19
CA VAL A 423 29.00 28.99 -47.26
C VAL A 423 28.51 28.32 -45.99
N GLU A 424 27.28 28.60 -45.58
CA GLU A 424 26.68 28.05 -44.37
C GLU A 424 25.15 28.10 -44.49
N LYS A 425 24.47 27.26 -43.70
CA LYS A 425 23.02 27.32 -43.54
C LYS A 425 22.73 27.43 -42.04
N ASP A 426 22.10 28.53 -41.67
CA ASP A 426 21.65 28.85 -40.31
C ASP A 426 20.13 28.66 -40.24
N GLU A 427 19.70 27.53 -39.70
CA GLU A 427 18.29 27.08 -39.63
C GLU A 427 17.55 27.15 -40.98
N THR A 428 16.85 28.26 -41.25
CA THR A 428 16.07 28.54 -42.47
C THR A 428 16.74 29.52 -43.43
N THR A 429 17.86 30.13 -43.03
CA THR A 429 18.60 31.15 -43.79
C THR A 429 19.93 30.61 -44.32
N LEU A 430 20.23 30.89 -45.59
CA LEU A 430 21.53 30.60 -46.20
C LEU A 430 22.49 31.77 -46.01
N ILE A 431 23.69 31.49 -45.54
CA ILE A 431 24.78 32.47 -45.58
C ILE A 431 25.47 32.28 -46.94
N VAL A 432 25.51 33.35 -47.72
CA VAL A 432 26.04 33.33 -49.08
C VAL A 432 27.12 34.37 -49.26
N LYS A 433 28.09 34.07 -50.14
CA LYS A 433 29.13 35.02 -50.57
C LYS A 433 29.09 35.19 -52.08
N PRO A 434 29.50 36.36 -52.62
CA PRO A 434 29.71 36.52 -54.05
C PRO A 434 30.62 35.40 -54.57
N LEU A 435 30.28 34.82 -55.70
CA LEU A 435 31.19 33.93 -56.40
C LEU A 435 32.27 34.81 -57.04
N ASP A 436 33.47 34.86 -56.45
CA ASP A 436 34.61 35.57 -57.03
C ASP A 436 34.83 35.09 -58.49
N ARG A 437 35.09 36.03 -59.39
CA ARG A 437 35.21 35.79 -60.84
C ARG A 437 36.44 34.96 -61.21
#